data_AF-L9LQD7-F1
#
_entry.id   AF-L9LQD7-F1
#
_cell.length_a   1.000
_cell.length_b   1.000
_cell.length_c   1.000
_cell.angle_alpha   90.00
_cell.angle_beta   90.00
_cell.angle_gamma   90.00
#
_symmetry.space_group_name_H-M   'P 1'
#
loop_
_entity.id
_entity.type
_entity.pdbx_description
1 polymer ?
#
loop_
_entity_poly.entity_id
_entity_poly.type
_entity_poly.pdbx_seq_one_letter_code
_entity_poly.pdbx_strand_id
1 'polypeptide(L)'
;MTVENQLPYQSFTANGFTTVFPTLFKIEDEDNVKVTANGKVVSTNDYSYDRPLNAIVFYLAPTANTIIEVERKTSIDRSTQYETYNNSFRPEVLNEDLNRIIRILQELNYTDSVIIQNLAKEILERAKQDKILQTQITQNTLTLATVQQIQQQEIQNRINGDLQVALNAKSYTDFMVTMNNTNPTIFSRYFRQYRIH
;
A
#
# COMPACT_ATOMS: atom_id res chain seq x y z
N MET A 1 -42.15 12.81 -14.56
CA MET A 1 -41.96 11.35 -14.33
C MET A 1 -40.83 11.15 -13.34
N THR A 2 -40.76 10.02 -12.65
CA THR A 2 -39.68 9.71 -11.69
C THR A 2 -38.51 9.04 -12.41
N VAL A 3 -37.28 9.48 -12.17
CA VAL A 3 -36.07 8.78 -12.63
C VAL A 3 -35.76 7.63 -11.68
N GLU A 4 -35.66 6.42 -12.22
CA GLU A 4 -35.24 5.26 -11.44
C GLU A 4 -33.77 5.39 -10.99
N ASN A 5 -33.45 4.84 -9.82
CA ASN A 5 -32.07 4.75 -9.38
C ASN A 5 -31.34 3.68 -10.20
N GLN A 6 -30.41 4.11 -11.05
CA GLN A 6 -29.66 3.24 -11.94
C GLN A 6 -28.16 3.37 -11.64
N LEU A 7 -27.43 2.26 -11.70
CA LEU A 7 -25.98 2.28 -11.63
C LEU A 7 -25.43 2.81 -12.98
N PRO A 8 -24.70 3.93 -13.02
CA PRO A 8 -24.20 4.54 -14.26
C PRO A 8 -22.94 3.83 -14.79
N TYR A 9 -22.79 2.54 -14.51
CA TYR A 9 -21.63 1.73 -14.86
C TYR A 9 -22.03 0.29 -15.13
N GLN A 10 -21.45 -0.31 -16.16
CA GLN A 10 -21.60 -1.72 -16.46
C GLN A 10 -20.32 -2.30 -17.09
N SER A 11 -19.98 -3.53 -16.73
CA SER A 11 -18.82 -4.24 -17.26
C SER A 11 -19.26 -5.49 -18.02
N PHE A 12 -18.59 -5.76 -19.13
CA PHE A 12 -18.79 -6.92 -19.99
C PHE A 12 -17.45 -7.60 -20.27
N THR A 13 -17.49 -8.92 -20.47
CA THR A 13 -16.35 -9.68 -20.97
C THR A 13 -16.60 -10.05 -22.43
N ALA A 14 -15.76 -9.56 -23.33
CA ALA A 14 -15.86 -9.84 -24.75
C ALA A 14 -15.47 -11.29 -25.08
N ASN A 15 -16.18 -11.89 -26.03
CA ASN A 15 -15.95 -13.25 -26.50
C ASN A 15 -15.19 -13.32 -27.85
N GLY A 16 -14.79 -12.18 -28.43
CA GLY A 16 -14.13 -12.11 -29.74
C GLY A 16 -15.07 -12.02 -30.95
N PHE A 17 -16.39 -12.07 -30.75
CA PHE A 17 -17.38 -12.10 -31.85
C PHE A 17 -18.52 -11.10 -31.66
N THR A 18 -18.96 -10.88 -30.42
CA THR A 18 -20.08 -9.98 -30.11
C THR A 18 -19.63 -8.52 -30.26
N THR A 19 -20.41 -7.75 -31.00
CA THR A 19 -20.21 -6.31 -31.20
C THR A 19 -21.20 -5.45 -30.41
N VAL A 20 -22.34 -6.02 -29.99
CA VAL A 20 -23.42 -5.29 -29.32
C VAL A 20 -23.41 -5.55 -27.82
N PHE A 21 -23.32 -4.48 -27.03
CA PHE A 21 -23.26 -4.50 -25.58
C PHE A 21 -24.40 -3.64 -24.99
N PRO A 22 -25.55 -4.26 -24.61
CA PRO A 22 -26.72 -3.53 -24.11
C PRO A 22 -26.49 -3.01 -22.69
N THR A 23 -26.84 -1.75 -22.44
CA THR A 23 -26.68 -1.09 -21.13
C THR A 23 -27.96 -1.13 -20.31
N LEU A 24 -27.82 -1.21 -18.98
CA LEU A 24 -28.96 -1.20 -18.03
C LEU A 24 -29.39 0.22 -17.61
N PHE A 25 -28.66 1.24 -18.03
CA PHE A 25 -28.92 2.63 -17.70
C PHE A 25 -29.18 3.45 -18.97
N LYS A 26 -29.99 4.51 -18.86
CA LYS A 26 -30.28 5.39 -19.99
C LYS A 26 -29.07 6.26 -20.33
N ILE A 27 -28.66 6.25 -21.60
CA ILE A 27 -27.66 7.15 -22.19
C ILE A 27 -28.40 8.13 -23.12
N GLU A 28 -28.05 9.41 -23.05
CA GLU A 28 -28.68 10.45 -23.89
C GLU A 28 -28.22 10.32 -25.34
N ASP A 29 -26.90 10.47 -25.56
CA ASP A 29 -26.22 10.40 -26.84
C ASP A 29 -24.80 9.80 -26.68
N GLU A 30 -24.11 9.54 -27.79
CA GLU A 30 -22.77 8.93 -27.81
C GLU A 30 -21.68 9.75 -27.12
N ASP A 31 -21.84 11.07 -27.06
CA ASP A 31 -20.94 11.97 -26.33
C ASP A 31 -21.11 11.86 -24.80
N ASN A 32 -22.20 11.22 -24.34
CA ASN A 32 -22.52 11.07 -22.92
C ASN A 32 -22.17 9.69 -22.35
N VAL A 33 -21.29 8.96 -23.03
CA VAL A 33 -20.78 7.67 -22.56
C VAL A 33 -19.27 7.64 -22.71
N LYS A 34 -18.62 6.97 -21.76
CA LYS A 34 -17.21 6.66 -21.79
C LYS A 34 -17.07 5.16 -21.81
N VAL A 35 -16.42 4.66 -22.86
CA VAL A 35 -16.14 3.23 -23.02
C VAL A 35 -14.65 2.99 -22.80
N THR A 36 -14.33 2.04 -21.93
CA THR A 36 -12.96 1.56 -21.74
C THR A 36 -12.85 0.09 -22.11
N ALA A 37 -11.76 -0.28 -22.79
CA ALA A 37 -11.41 -1.66 -23.11
C ALA A 37 -10.08 -1.99 -22.44
N ASN A 38 -10.06 -2.99 -21.54
CA ASN A 38 -8.91 -3.35 -20.72
C ASN A 38 -8.26 -2.13 -20.03
N GLY A 39 -9.09 -1.21 -19.51
CA GLY A 39 -8.64 0.01 -18.84
C GLY A 39 -8.13 1.14 -19.75
N LYS A 40 -8.16 0.97 -21.08
CA LYS A 40 -7.85 2.04 -22.04
C LYS A 40 -9.13 2.65 -22.60
N VAL A 41 -9.20 3.98 -22.66
CA VAL A 41 -10.32 4.68 -23.28
C VAL A 41 -10.37 4.33 -24.77
N VAL A 42 -11.52 3.84 -25.22
CA VAL A 42 -11.79 3.52 -26.62
C VAL A 42 -12.15 4.82 -27.34
N SER A 43 -11.72 4.98 -28.60
CA SER A 43 -12.11 6.15 -29.38
C SER A 43 -13.60 6.09 -29.72
N THR A 44 -14.27 7.24 -29.73
CA THR A 44 -15.66 7.36 -30.22
C THR A 44 -15.80 6.95 -31.70
N ASN A 45 -14.69 6.85 -32.45
CA ASN A 45 -14.69 6.33 -33.82
C ASN A 45 -14.73 4.80 -33.91
N ASP A 46 -14.54 4.08 -32.79
CA ASP A 46 -14.49 2.61 -32.78
C ASP A 46 -15.83 1.97 -32.39
N TYR A 47 -16.78 2.77 -31.89
CA TYR A 47 -18.12 2.33 -31.52
C TYR A 47 -19.18 3.38 -31.86
N SER A 48 -20.45 2.98 -31.85
CA SER A 48 -21.62 3.86 -31.92
C SER A 48 -22.61 3.50 -30.82
N TYR A 49 -23.41 4.46 -30.38
CA TYR A 49 -24.53 4.21 -29.47
C TYR A 49 -25.83 3.97 -30.26
N ASP A 50 -26.41 2.77 -30.12
CA ASP A 50 -27.72 2.42 -30.67
C ASP A 50 -28.81 2.77 -29.65
N ARG A 51 -29.53 3.89 -29.91
CA ARG A 51 -30.60 4.39 -29.05
C ARG A 51 -31.81 3.42 -28.97
N PRO A 52 -32.33 2.83 -30.07
CA PRO A 52 -33.38 1.81 -30.00
C PRO A 52 -33.04 0.60 -29.12
N LEU A 53 -31.79 0.12 -29.18
CA LEU A 53 -31.34 -1.03 -28.41
C LEU A 53 -30.79 -0.67 -27.02
N ASN A 54 -30.60 0.62 -26.73
CA ASN A 54 -29.87 1.12 -25.57
C ASN A 54 -28.53 0.37 -25.39
N ALA A 55 -27.73 0.33 -26.45
CA ALA A 55 -26.54 -0.52 -26.52
C ALA A 55 -25.35 0.20 -27.16
N ILE A 56 -24.14 -0.15 -26.73
CA ILE A 56 -22.90 0.22 -27.41
C ILE A 56 -22.60 -0.83 -28.46
N VAL A 57 -22.43 -0.39 -29.71
CA VAL A 57 -22.15 -1.24 -30.86
C VAL A 57 -20.76 -0.92 -31.38
N PHE A 58 -19.85 -1.89 -31.33
CA PHE A 58 -18.51 -1.75 -31.88
C PHE A 58 -18.49 -2.04 -33.38
N TYR A 59 -17.71 -1.26 -34.14
CA TYR A 59 -17.53 -1.52 -35.58
C TYR A 59 -16.68 -2.78 -35.82
N LEU A 60 -15.75 -3.07 -34.91
CA LEU A 60 -14.94 -4.28 -34.90
C LEU A 60 -15.12 -5.01 -33.57
N ALA A 61 -15.37 -6.33 -33.62
CA ALA A 61 -15.55 -7.14 -32.43
C ALA A 61 -14.30 -7.05 -31.52
N PRO A 62 -14.46 -6.68 -30.24
CA PRO A 62 -13.34 -6.63 -29.30
C PRO A 62 -12.74 -8.03 -29.08
N THR A 63 -11.42 -8.10 -28.90
CA THR A 63 -10.70 -9.37 -28.72
C THR A 63 -11.25 -10.20 -27.56
N ALA A 64 -11.17 -11.52 -27.66
CA ALA A 64 -11.63 -12.41 -26.59
C ALA A 64 -10.95 -12.09 -25.25
N ASN A 65 -11.73 -12.16 -24.17
CA ASN A 65 -11.34 -11.81 -22.79
C ASN A 65 -11.03 -10.32 -22.56
N THR A 66 -11.37 -9.44 -23.51
CA THR A 66 -11.30 -7.99 -23.26
C THR A 66 -12.42 -7.59 -22.32
N ILE A 67 -12.06 -6.91 -21.23
CA ILE A 67 -13.05 -6.32 -20.32
C ILE A 67 -13.46 -4.97 -20.92
N ILE A 68 -14.73 -4.87 -21.27
CA ILE A 68 -15.35 -3.64 -21.77
C ILE A 68 -16.11 -3.03 -20.61
N GLU A 69 -15.82 -1.79 -20.26
CA GLU A 69 -16.53 -1.07 -19.24
C GLU A 69 -17.20 0.14 -19.88
N VAL A 70 -18.48 0.30 -19.58
CA VAL A 70 -19.31 1.36 -20.10
C VAL A 70 -19.75 2.20 -18.91
N GLU A 71 -19.34 3.46 -18.92
CA GLU A 71 -19.61 4.44 -17.88
C GLU A 71 -20.44 5.58 -18.47
N ARG A 72 -21.55 5.94 -17.84
CA ARG A 72 -22.31 7.12 -18.26
C ARG A 72 -21.57 8.38 -17.84
N LYS A 73 -21.46 9.35 -18.75
CA LYS A 73 -20.84 10.64 -18.50
C LYS A 73 -21.68 11.75 -19.12
N THR A 74 -22.70 12.15 -18.39
CA THR A 74 -23.64 13.18 -18.85
C THR A 74 -22.95 14.55 -18.85
N SER A 75 -23.10 15.33 -19.92
CA SER A 75 -22.54 16.69 -19.96
C SER A 75 -23.27 17.62 -18.98
N ILE A 76 -22.50 18.46 -18.29
CA ILE A 76 -23.01 19.42 -17.30
C ILE A 76 -23.71 20.60 -17.98
N ASP A 77 -23.38 20.88 -19.23
CA ASP A 77 -23.95 22.00 -19.96
C ASP A 77 -25.45 21.79 -20.21
N ARG A 78 -26.21 22.89 -20.12
CA ARG A 78 -27.63 22.90 -20.49
C ARG A 78 -27.77 23.44 -21.90
N SER A 79 -28.38 22.65 -22.78
CA SER A 79 -28.70 23.03 -24.16
C SER A 79 -30.12 23.64 -24.30
N THR A 80 -30.97 23.47 -23.28
CA THR A 80 -32.38 23.88 -23.31
C THR A 80 -32.58 25.32 -22.80
N GLN A 81 -33.25 26.17 -23.59
CA GLN A 81 -33.71 27.50 -23.19
C GLN A 81 -35.24 27.55 -23.09
N TYR A 82 -35.78 28.05 -21.97
CA TYR A 82 -37.21 28.27 -21.80
C TYR A 82 -37.59 29.66 -22.28
N GLU A 83 -38.30 29.74 -23.41
CA GLU A 83 -38.78 31.00 -23.97
C GLU A 83 -40.30 31.15 -23.79
N THR A 84 -40.73 32.39 -23.57
CA THR A 84 -42.13 32.73 -23.25
C THR A 84 -43.04 32.78 -24.47
N TYR A 85 -42.51 32.97 -25.68
CA TYR A 85 -43.30 33.25 -26.89
C TYR A 85 -43.51 32.04 -27.83
N ASN A 86 -42.85 30.91 -27.58
CA ASN A 86 -42.98 29.67 -28.38
C ASN A 86 -43.57 28.48 -27.59
N ASN A 87 -44.10 28.73 -26.37
CA ASN A 87 -44.56 27.67 -25.45
C ASN A 87 -43.46 26.63 -25.12
N SER A 88 -42.18 27.02 -24.99
CA SER A 88 -41.07 26.11 -24.65
C SER A 88 -41.11 25.53 -23.24
N PHE A 89 -42.05 25.95 -22.38
CA PHE A 89 -42.31 25.28 -21.10
C PHE A 89 -43.16 24.01 -21.30
N ARG A 90 -42.67 23.12 -22.16
CA ARG A 90 -43.28 21.82 -22.41
C ARG A 90 -42.92 20.88 -21.25
N PRO A 91 -43.89 20.19 -20.63
CA PRO A 91 -43.60 19.25 -19.55
C PRO A 91 -42.55 18.20 -19.92
N GLU A 92 -42.48 17.76 -21.18
CA GLU A 92 -41.52 16.77 -21.66
C GLU A 92 -40.09 17.31 -21.60
N VAL A 93 -39.88 18.54 -22.07
CA VAL A 93 -38.58 19.22 -22.08
C VAL A 93 -38.10 19.48 -20.66
N LEU A 94 -39.00 19.95 -19.79
CA LEU A 94 -38.70 20.15 -18.37
C LEU A 94 -38.33 18.84 -17.67
N ASN A 95 -39.08 17.76 -17.94
CA ASN A 95 -38.79 16.46 -17.34
C ASN A 95 -37.41 15.95 -17.76
N GLU A 96 -37.02 16.06 -19.04
CA GLU A 96 -35.68 15.61 -19.46
C GLU A 96 -34.54 16.45 -18.86
N ASP A 97 -34.71 17.78 -18.75
CA ASP A 97 -33.76 18.65 -18.05
C ASP A 97 -33.58 18.24 -16.58
N LEU A 98 -34.68 17.95 -15.87
CA LEU A 98 -34.63 17.46 -14.49
C LEU A 98 -34.00 16.06 -14.43
N ASN A 99 -34.33 15.18 -15.37
CA ASN A 99 -33.76 13.84 -15.44
C ASN A 99 -32.24 13.89 -15.62
N ARG A 100 -31.75 14.80 -16.46
CA ARG A 100 -30.32 15.03 -16.69
C ARG A 100 -29.59 15.40 -15.41
N ILE A 101 -30.16 16.29 -14.60
CA ILE A 101 -29.60 16.66 -13.29
C ILE A 101 -29.52 15.43 -12.37
N ILE A 102 -30.58 14.62 -12.31
CA ILE A 102 -30.57 13.40 -11.51
C ILE A 102 -29.52 12.39 -12.02
N ARG A 103 -29.36 12.24 -13.35
CA ARG A 103 -28.33 11.39 -13.95
C ARG A 103 -26.93 11.83 -13.55
N ILE A 104 -26.63 13.13 -13.60
CA ILE A 104 -25.35 13.71 -13.15
C ILE A 104 -25.12 13.41 -11.66
N LEU A 105 -26.15 13.56 -10.81
CA LEU A 105 -26.02 13.24 -9.37
C LEU A 105 -25.76 11.75 -9.13
N GLN A 106 -26.38 10.85 -9.89
CA GLN A 106 -26.09 9.42 -9.83
C GLN A 106 -24.63 9.11 -10.21
N GLU A 107 -24.11 9.78 -11.24
CA GLU A 107 -22.72 9.66 -11.71
C GLU A 107 -21.71 10.16 -10.65
N LEU A 108 -22.00 11.31 -10.03
CA LEU A 108 -21.18 11.84 -8.93
C LEU A 108 -21.17 10.89 -7.72
N ASN A 109 -22.34 10.42 -7.30
CA ASN A 109 -22.44 9.47 -6.19
C ASN A 109 -21.70 8.15 -6.47
N TYR A 110 -21.75 7.66 -7.72
CA TYR A 110 -20.97 6.49 -8.12
C TYR A 110 -19.46 6.77 -8.06
N THR A 111 -19.01 7.88 -8.62
CA THR A 111 -17.60 8.30 -8.63
C THR A 111 -17.05 8.40 -7.21
N ASP A 112 -17.79 9.05 -6.31
CA ASP A 112 -17.42 9.19 -4.89
C ASP A 112 -17.32 7.82 -4.21
N SER A 113 -18.28 6.92 -4.48
CA SER A 113 -18.24 5.55 -3.95
C SER A 113 -16.99 4.79 -4.38
N VAL A 114 -16.61 4.87 -5.66
CA VAL A 114 -15.41 4.24 -6.20
C VAL A 114 -14.14 4.81 -5.57
N ILE A 115 -14.05 6.14 -5.43
CA ILE A 115 -12.91 6.81 -4.78
C ILE A 115 -12.76 6.36 -3.33
N ILE A 116 -13.86 6.34 -2.57
CA ILE A 116 -13.86 5.92 -1.17
C ILE A 116 -13.40 4.46 -1.04
N GLN A 117 -13.87 3.57 -1.91
CA GLN A 117 -13.45 2.17 -1.91
C GLN A 117 -11.97 2.00 -2.23
N ASN A 118 -11.46 2.73 -3.23
CA ASN A 118 -10.04 2.68 -3.59
C ASN A 118 -9.15 3.22 -2.47
N LEU A 119 -9.54 4.34 -1.86
CA LEU A 119 -8.85 4.92 -0.72
C LEU A 119 -8.83 3.96 0.48
N ALA A 120 -9.96 3.31 0.79
CA ALA A 120 -10.03 2.34 1.87
C ALA A 120 -9.08 1.14 1.64
N LYS A 121 -9.00 0.63 0.39
CA LYS A 121 -8.05 -0.43 0.02
C LYS A 121 -6.61 0.04 0.19
N GLU A 122 -6.28 1.24 -0.27
CA GLU A 122 -4.93 1.78 -0.15
C GLU A 122 -4.50 1.97 1.31
N ILE A 123 -5.38 2.54 2.14
CA ILE A 123 -5.13 2.71 3.59
C ILE A 123 -4.88 1.35 4.25
N LEU A 124 -5.65 0.33 3.89
CA LEU A 124 -5.48 -1.02 4.43
C LEU A 124 -4.11 -1.61 4.07
N GLU A 125 -3.66 -1.44 2.82
CA GLU A 125 -2.34 -1.92 2.40
C GLU A 125 -1.19 -1.15 3.07
N ARG A 126 -1.30 0.17 3.20
CA ARG A 126 -0.33 0.97 3.96
C ARG A 126 -0.26 0.55 5.43
N ALA A 127 -1.40 0.31 6.07
CA ALA A 127 -1.44 -0.16 7.46
C ALA A 127 -0.77 -1.54 7.65
N LYS A 128 -0.94 -2.46 6.68
CA LYS A 128 -0.23 -3.76 6.69
C LYS A 128 1.28 -3.55 6.56
N GLN A 129 1.70 -2.69 5.63
CA GLN A 129 3.11 -2.37 5.41
C GLN A 129 3.73 -1.76 6.67
N ASP A 130 3.08 -0.77 7.28
CA ASP A 130 3.55 -0.13 8.51
C ASP A 130 3.73 -1.12 9.66
N LYS A 131 2.82 -2.10 9.79
CA LYS A 131 2.94 -3.16 10.81
C LYS A 131 4.16 -4.06 10.57
N ILE A 132 4.46 -4.38 9.31
CA ILE A 132 5.66 -5.15 8.94
C ILE A 132 6.92 -4.34 9.26
N LEU A 133 6.95 -3.07 8.88
CA LEU A 133 8.07 -2.16 9.18
C LEU A 133 8.30 -2.02 10.69
N GLN A 134 7.25 -1.84 11.48
CA GLN A 134 7.35 -1.79 12.94
C GLN A 134 7.95 -3.08 13.51
N THR A 135 7.50 -4.23 13.03
CA THR A 135 8.04 -5.54 13.46
C THR A 135 9.54 -5.64 13.16
N GLN A 136 9.97 -5.23 11.96
CA GLN A 136 11.38 -5.23 11.57
C GLN A 136 12.22 -4.26 12.43
N ILE A 137 11.71 -3.07 12.70
CA ILE A 137 12.37 -2.07 13.56
C ILE A 137 12.55 -2.62 14.97
N THR A 138 11.51 -3.23 15.54
CA THR A 138 11.59 -3.86 16.87
C THR A 138 12.64 -4.97 16.89
N GLN A 139 12.66 -5.85 15.89
CA GLN A 139 13.68 -6.91 15.79
C GLN A 139 15.09 -6.34 15.71
N ASN A 140 15.33 -5.37 14.81
CA ASN A 140 16.63 -4.73 14.67
C ASN A 140 17.08 -4.04 15.96
N THR A 141 16.15 -3.43 16.70
CA THR A 141 16.42 -2.76 17.98
C THR A 141 16.85 -3.77 19.05
N LEU A 142 16.17 -4.91 19.12
CA LEU A 142 16.54 -6.02 20.01
C LEU A 142 17.92 -6.58 19.64
N THR A 143 18.17 -6.85 18.36
CA THR A 143 19.47 -7.32 17.88
C THR A 143 20.58 -6.34 18.24
N LEU A 144 20.37 -5.03 18.01
CA LEU A 144 21.36 -4.02 18.36
C LEU A 144 21.65 -3.98 19.87
N ALA A 145 20.61 -4.08 20.70
CA ALA A 145 20.77 -4.14 22.15
C ALA A 145 21.59 -5.37 22.59
N THR A 146 21.34 -6.55 22.00
CA THR A 146 22.12 -7.76 22.30
C THR A 146 23.59 -7.62 21.91
N VAL A 147 23.89 -7.05 20.73
CA VAL A 147 25.26 -6.82 20.28
C VAL A 147 25.99 -5.87 21.22
N GLN A 148 25.34 -4.80 21.68
CA GLN A 148 25.92 -3.85 22.62
C GLN A 148 26.24 -4.52 23.97
N GLN A 149 25.36 -5.38 24.49
CA GLN A 149 25.61 -6.12 25.72
C GLN A 149 26.80 -7.06 25.61
N ILE A 150 26.91 -7.80 24.49
CA ILE A 150 28.05 -8.70 24.22
C ILE A 150 29.35 -7.89 24.21
N GLN A 151 29.40 -6.77 23.50
CA GLN A 151 30.58 -5.91 23.45
C GLN A 151 30.98 -5.40 24.84
N GLN A 152 30.03 -4.98 25.66
CA GLN A 152 30.31 -4.55 27.03
C GLN A 152 30.87 -5.69 27.87
N GLN A 153 30.32 -6.90 27.73
CA GLN A 153 30.81 -8.07 28.46
C GLN A 153 32.22 -8.47 28.03
N GLU A 154 32.53 -8.42 26.72
CA GLU A 154 33.88 -8.66 26.20
C GLU A 154 34.89 -7.65 26.75
N ILE A 155 34.52 -6.37 26.80
CA ILE A 155 35.36 -5.32 27.41
C ILE A 155 35.63 -5.62 28.89
N GLN A 156 34.60 -6.01 29.65
CA GLN A 156 34.77 -6.38 31.07
C GLN A 156 35.67 -7.60 31.24
N ASN A 157 35.51 -8.63 30.41
CA ASN A 157 36.34 -9.83 30.44
C ASN A 157 37.81 -9.50 30.16
N ARG A 158 38.07 -8.61 29.20
CA ARG A 158 39.43 -8.13 28.90
C ARG A 158 40.03 -7.36 30.08
N ILE A 159 39.29 -6.41 30.67
CA ILE A 159 39.73 -5.66 31.85
C ILE A 159 40.07 -6.60 33.01
N ASN A 160 39.20 -7.57 33.29
CA ASN A 160 39.43 -8.56 34.35
C ASN A 160 40.66 -9.43 34.07
N GLY A 161 40.85 -9.86 32.82
CA GLY A 161 42.04 -10.59 32.39
C GLY A 161 43.33 -9.78 32.61
N ASP A 162 43.36 -8.52 32.14
CA ASP A 162 44.50 -7.63 32.30
C ASP A 162 44.81 -7.36 33.79
N LEU A 163 43.78 -7.19 34.63
CA LEU A 163 43.92 -7.01 36.08
C LEU A 163 44.53 -8.25 36.75
N GLN A 164 44.11 -9.46 36.36
CA GLN A 164 44.67 -10.70 36.89
C GLN A 164 46.14 -10.86 36.51
N VAL A 165 46.51 -10.55 35.26
CA VAL A 165 47.91 -10.58 34.82
C VAL A 165 48.74 -9.57 35.62
N ALA A 166 48.24 -8.36 35.83
CA ALA A 166 48.92 -7.33 36.62
C ALA A 166 49.09 -7.73 38.10
N LEU A 167 48.07 -8.33 38.71
CA LEU A 167 48.12 -8.84 40.09
C LEU A 167 49.16 -9.95 40.23
N ASN A 168 49.15 -10.93 39.31
CA ASN A 168 50.14 -12.00 39.31
C ASN A 168 51.56 -11.45 39.17
N ALA A 169 51.79 -10.53 38.22
CA ALA A 169 53.09 -9.88 38.05
C ALA A 169 53.55 -9.16 39.32
N LYS A 170 52.66 -8.42 40.00
CA LYS A 170 52.93 -7.77 41.28
C LYS A 170 53.30 -8.78 42.37
N SER A 171 52.55 -9.87 42.50
CA SER A 171 52.84 -10.94 43.47
C SER A 171 54.22 -11.57 43.24
N TYR A 172 54.60 -11.80 41.97
CA TYR A 172 55.96 -12.26 41.64
C TYR A 172 57.02 -11.25 42.05
N THR A 173 56.84 -9.96 41.75
CA THR A 173 57.81 -8.93 42.17
C THR A 173 57.93 -8.80 43.69
N ASP A 174 56.80 -8.84 44.40
CA ASP A 174 56.77 -8.77 45.88
C ASP A 174 57.50 -9.97 46.51
N PHE A 175 57.32 -11.17 45.94
CA PHE A 175 58.03 -12.38 46.36
C PHE A 175 59.55 -12.28 46.16
N MET A 176 60.00 -11.78 45.00
CA MET A 176 61.43 -11.61 44.73
C MET A 176 62.08 -10.58 45.68
N VAL A 177 61.38 -9.48 45.98
CA VAL A 177 61.86 -8.46 46.93
C VAL A 177 61.97 -9.03 48.36
N THR A 178 60.98 -9.80 48.80
CA THR A 178 61.01 -10.43 50.13
C THR A 178 62.12 -11.48 50.25
N MET A 179 62.38 -12.26 49.20
CA MET A 179 63.51 -13.21 49.18
C MET A 179 64.87 -12.51 49.23
N ASN A 180 65.06 -11.39 48.52
CA ASN A 180 66.33 -10.65 48.57
C ASN A 180 66.59 -9.98 49.93
N ASN A 181 65.52 -9.59 50.64
CA ASN A 181 65.62 -8.91 51.93
C ASN A 181 65.57 -9.88 53.14
N THR A 182 65.47 -11.20 52.93
CA THR A 182 65.49 -12.18 54.01
C THR A 182 66.89 -12.73 54.27
N ASN A 183 67.26 -12.86 55.55
CA ASN A 183 68.60 -13.27 55.97
C ASN A 183 68.88 -14.74 55.53
N PRO A 184 69.93 -15.00 54.73
CA PRO A 184 70.17 -16.32 54.10
C PRO A 184 70.42 -17.46 55.10
N THR A 185 70.71 -17.14 56.36
CA THR A 185 70.92 -18.13 57.43
C THR A 185 69.65 -18.93 57.79
N ILE A 186 68.46 -18.40 57.50
CA ILE A 186 67.17 -19.03 57.84
C ILE A 186 66.86 -20.21 56.92
N PHE A 187 67.18 -20.12 55.62
CA PHE A 187 66.93 -21.21 54.65
C PHE A 187 67.88 -22.41 54.83
N SER A 188 69.10 -22.20 55.32
CA SER A 188 70.08 -23.27 55.55
C SER A 188 69.68 -24.25 56.68
N ARG A 189 68.81 -23.83 57.61
CA ARG A 189 68.35 -24.70 58.71
C ARG A 189 67.31 -25.72 58.25
N TYR A 190 66.48 -25.39 57.25
CA TYR A 190 65.43 -26.29 56.76
C TYR A 190 65.98 -27.42 55.87
N PHE A 191 67.03 -27.17 55.07
CA PHE A 191 67.65 -28.22 54.25
C PHE A 191 68.50 -29.22 55.05
N ARG A 192 68.95 -28.89 56.27
CA ARG A 192 69.67 -29.84 57.13
C ARG A 192 68.76 -30.90 57.76
N GLN A 193 67.44 -30.69 57.83
CA GLN A 193 66.52 -31.66 58.44
C GLN A 193 66.08 -32.80 57.51
N TYR A 194 66.37 -32.72 56.20
CA TYR A 194 66.01 -33.75 55.21
C TYR A 194 67.19 -34.62 54.73
N ARG A 195 68.34 -34.56 55.40
CA ARG A 195 69.46 -35.49 55.15
C ARG A 195 69.50 -36.51 56.28
N ILE A 196 68.59 -37.47 56.23
CA ILE A 196 68.60 -38.66 57.10
C ILE A 196 68.95 -39.86 56.21
N HIS A 197 70.11 -40.45 56.54
CA HIS A 197 70.74 -41.70 56.04
C HIS A 197 71.52 -41.57 54.73
#